data_AF-A0A921F403-F1
#
_entry.id   AF-A0A921F403-F1
#
_cell.length_a   1.000
_cell.length_b   1.000
_cell.length_c   1.000
_cell.angle_alpha   90.00
_cell.angle_beta   90.00
_cell.angle_gamma   90.00
#
_symmetry.space_group_name_H-M   'P 1'
#
loop_
_entity.id
_entity.type
_entity.pdbx_description
1 polymer ?
#
loop_
_entity_poly.entity_id
_entity_poly.type
_entity_poly.pdbx_seq_one_letter_code
_entity_poly.pdbx_strand_id
1 'polypeptide(L)'
;EEQSDLASFAGMFDLANGIAVRADPEKVIYPNIDLTAHLFRQPEGEWVGYDTRVSFGGEGVGLTETVLHDMHGPVGTSSQILTVRPR
;
A
#
# COMPACT_ATOMS: atom_id res chain seq x y z
N GLU A 1 4.91 9.23 24.16
CA GLU A 1 6.17 8.87 23.49
C GLU A 1 6.17 9.54 22.12
N GLU A 2 7.32 9.98 21.65
CA GLU A 2 7.48 10.54 20.30
C GLU A 2 7.73 9.39 19.33
N GLN A 3 6.94 9.29 18.25
CA GLN A 3 7.05 8.23 17.27
C GLN A 3 8.19 8.53 16.30
N SER A 4 9.04 7.55 15.99
CA SER A 4 10.10 7.75 14.99
C SER A 4 9.53 7.94 13.58
N ASP A 5 10.24 8.66 12.72
CA ASP A 5 9.87 8.86 11.31
C ASP A 5 9.54 7.53 10.62
N LEU A 6 10.36 6.50 10.82
CA LEU A 6 10.11 5.16 10.25
C LEU A 6 8.78 4.57 10.75
N ALA A 7 8.48 4.68 12.05
CA ALA A 7 7.24 4.13 12.60
C ALA A 7 6.01 4.91 12.11
N SER A 8 6.11 6.24 12.01
CA SER A 8 5.07 7.10 11.44
C SER A 8 4.82 6.76 9.97
N PHE A 9 5.90 6.62 9.20
CA PHE A 9 5.86 6.27 7.77
C PHE A 9 5.29 4.86 7.55
N ALA A 10 5.71 3.87 8.35
CA ALA A 10 5.22 2.50 8.31
C ALA A 10 3.72 2.40 8.62
N GLY A 11 3.20 3.26 9.51
CA GLY A 11 1.77 3.35 9.80
C GLY A 11 0.91 3.69 8.58
N MET A 12 1.51 4.25 7.53
CA MET A 12 0.80 4.63 6.31
C MET A 12 0.79 3.52 5.24
N PHE A 13 1.59 2.45 5.38
CA PHE A 13 1.74 1.43 4.31
C PHE A 13 0.42 0.77 3.91
N ASP A 14 -0.50 0.56 4.86
CA ASP A 14 -1.74 -0.16 4.61
C ASP A 14 -2.72 0.60 3.70
N LEU A 15 -2.57 1.93 3.61
CA LEU A 15 -3.42 2.80 2.80
C LEU A 15 -3.32 2.54 1.29
N ALA A 16 -2.23 1.92 0.82
CA ALA A 16 -1.94 1.75 -0.60
C ALA A 16 -3.09 1.09 -1.39
N ASN A 17 -3.68 0.02 -0.86
CA ASN A 17 -4.85 -0.64 -1.48
C ASN A 17 -6.03 0.33 -1.70
N GLY A 18 -6.28 1.22 -0.73
CA GLY A 18 -7.40 2.16 -0.80
C GLY A 18 -7.22 3.32 -1.79
N ILE A 19 -5.99 3.60 -2.24
CA ILE A 19 -5.69 4.78 -3.06
C ILE A 19 -6.07 4.57 -4.54
N ALA A 20 -5.88 3.35 -5.06
CA ALA A 20 -6.11 3.04 -6.47
C ALA A 20 -7.36 2.16 -6.64
N VAL A 21 -8.54 2.77 -6.52
CA VAL A 21 -9.83 2.08 -6.68
C VAL A 21 -9.95 1.47 -8.08
N ARG A 22 -10.13 0.13 -8.14
CA ARG A 22 -10.27 -0.62 -9.41
C ARG A 22 -11.69 -1.11 -9.68
N ALA A 23 -12.49 -1.25 -8.64
CA ALA A 23 -13.87 -1.70 -8.71
C ALA A 23 -14.73 -0.88 -7.76
N ASP A 24 -16.03 -0.84 -8.04
CA ASP A 24 -17.01 -0.17 -7.19
C ASP A 24 -17.00 -0.79 -5.78
N PRO A 25 -16.60 -0.04 -4.73
CA PRO A 25 -16.49 -0.56 -3.37
C PRO A 25 -17.85 -0.92 -2.73
N GLU A 26 -18.96 -0.48 -3.33
CA GLU A 26 -20.31 -0.93 -2.95
C GLU A 26 -20.64 -2.32 -3.50
N LYS A 27 -19.92 -2.79 -4.51
CA LYS A 27 -20.16 -4.08 -5.18
C LYS A 27 -19.06 -5.11 -4.92
N VAL A 28 -17.84 -4.66 -4.66
CA VAL A 28 -16.67 -5.52 -4.52
C VAL A 28 -15.89 -5.10 -3.29
N ILE A 29 -15.54 -6.07 -2.46
CA ILE A 29 -14.62 -5.89 -1.34
C ILE A 29 -13.29 -6.55 -1.68
N TYR A 30 -12.19 -5.88 -1.33
CA TYR A 30 -10.86 -6.38 -1.59
C TYR A 30 -9.86 -6.11 -0.45
N PRO A 31 -10.07 -6.71 0.73
CA PRO A 31 -9.18 -6.49 1.89
C PRO A 31 -7.78 -7.07 1.68
N ASN A 32 -6.78 -6.42 2.28
CA ASN A 32 -5.42 -6.93 2.40
C ASN A 32 -5.41 -8.21 3.25
N ILE A 33 -4.70 -9.24 2.80
CA ILE A 33 -4.42 -10.45 3.60
C ILE A 33 -3.02 -10.38 4.19
N ASP A 34 -2.09 -9.80 3.45
CA ASP A 34 -0.73 -9.54 3.90
C ASP A 34 -0.25 -8.14 3.48
N LEU A 35 0.91 -7.78 4.02
CA LEU A 35 1.68 -6.61 3.61
C LEU A 35 3.15 -6.94 3.79
N THR A 36 3.93 -6.78 2.72
CA THR A 36 5.39 -6.86 2.78
C THR A 36 5.98 -5.56 2.26
N ALA A 37 6.89 -4.95 3.02
CA ALA A 37 7.61 -3.75 2.62
C ALA A 37 9.12 -4.01 2.62
N HIS A 38 9.80 -3.50 1.59
CA HIS A 38 11.25 -3.53 1.47
C HIS A 38 11.74 -2.09 1.34
N LEU A 39 12.45 -1.62 2.36
CA LEU A 39 13.03 -0.27 2.40
C LEU A 39 14.52 -0.36 2.12
N PHE A 40 15.02 0.44 1.18
CA PHE A 40 16.46 0.52 0.90
C PHE A 40 17.11 1.76 1.53
N ARG A 41 16.30 2.67 2.09
CA ARG A 41 16.75 3.75 2.98
C ARG A 41 15.69 4.08 4.02
N GLN A 42 16.09 4.83 5.04
CA GLN A 42 15.15 5.40 6.00
C GLN A 42 14.30 6.49 5.33
N PRO A 43 12.98 6.51 5.56
CA PRO A 43 12.12 7.62 5.15
C PRO A 43 12.38 8.85 6.04
N GLU A 44 12.20 10.04 5.48
CA GLU A 44 12.42 11.30 6.18
C GLU A 44 11.18 12.21 6.11
N GLY A 45 10.85 12.84 7.24
CA GLY A 45 9.75 13.78 7.34
C GLY A 45 8.37 13.11 7.39
N GLU A 46 7.33 13.93 7.22
CA GLU A 46 5.95 13.55 7.55
C GLU A 46 5.12 13.07 6.34
N TRP A 47 5.60 13.31 5.12
CA TRP A 47 4.83 13.06 3.90
C TRP A 47 5.15 11.69 3.29
N VAL A 48 4.10 10.95 2.95
CA VAL A 48 4.18 9.66 2.26
C VAL A 48 3.55 9.79 0.87
N GLY A 49 4.35 9.53 -0.16
CA GLY A 49 3.92 9.45 -1.55
C GLY A 49 3.77 8.01 -2.02
N TYR A 50 2.80 7.78 -2.91
CA TYR A 50 2.45 6.47 -3.43
C TYR A 50 2.47 6.48 -4.97
N ASP A 51 3.30 5.65 -5.59
CA ASP A 51 3.10 5.21 -6.98
C ASP A 51 2.56 3.78 -6.95
N THR A 52 1.22 3.68 -6.96
CA THR A 52 0.49 2.43 -6.72
C THR A 52 -0.06 1.85 -8.02
N ARG A 53 0.13 0.54 -8.19
CA ARG A 53 -0.47 -0.28 -9.26
C ARG A 53 -1.27 -1.41 -8.62
N VAL A 54 -2.48 -1.64 -9.14
CA VAL A 54 -3.36 -2.70 -8.65
C VAL A 54 -3.75 -3.63 -9.78
N SER A 55 -3.60 -4.93 -9.54
CA SER A 55 -3.91 -6.01 -10.48
C SER A 55 -4.90 -6.97 -9.84
N PHE A 56 -6.01 -7.27 -10.52
CA PHE A 56 -6.91 -8.35 -10.13
C PHE A 56 -6.66 -9.54 -11.06
N GLY A 57 -6.25 -10.66 -10.46
CA GLY A 57 -6.06 -11.93 -11.15
C GLY A 57 -7.35 -12.74 -11.22
N GLY A 58 -7.22 -13.97 -11.71
CA GLY A 58 -8.30 -14.96 -11.65
C GLY A 58 -8.60 -15.40 -10.21
N GLU A 59 -9.74 -16.07 -10.04
CA GLU A 59 -10.11 -16.76 -8.78
C GLU A 59 -10.24 -15.84 -7.54
N GLY A 60 -10.43 -14.54 -7.77
CA GLY A 60 -10.64 -13.57 -6.70
C GLY A 60 -9.37 -13.28 -5.90
N VAL A 61 -8.22 -13.26 -6.57
CA VAL A 61 -6.95 -12.80 -5.98
C VAL A 61 -6.60 -11.45 -6.59
N GLY A 62 -6.12 -10.53 -5.76
CA GLY A 62 -5.59 -9.25 -6.21
C GLY A 62 -4.20 -8.99 -5.64
N LEU A 63 -3.48 -8.07 -6.26
CA LEU A 63 -2.17 -7.60 -5.81
C LEU A 63 -2.12 -6.08 -5.93
N THR A 64 -1.75 -5.42 -4.86
CA THR A 64 -1.38 -4.01 -4.84
C THR A 64 0.12 -3.89 -4.68
N GLU A 65 0.79 -3.27 -5.65
CA GLU A 65 2.21 -2.96 -5.61
C GLU A 65 2.40 -1.45 -5.55
N THR A 66 3.28 -0.97 -4.68
CA THR A 66 3.51 0.47 -4.49
C THR A 66 4.98 0.77 -4.37
N VAL A 67 5.46 1.77 -5.12
CA VAL A 67 6.70 2.47 -4.77
C VAL A 67 6.35 3.54 -3.75
N LEU A 68 7.03 3.49 -2.61
CA LEU A 68 6.87 4.43 -1.51
C LEU A 68 7.87 5.58 -1.67
N HIS A 69 7.40 6.80 -1.51
CA HIS A 69 8.20 8.01 -1.60
C HIS A 69 8.10 8.82 -0.31
N ASP A 70 9.17 9.53 0.02
CA ASP A 70 9.07 10.76 0.82
C ASP A 70 9.33 11.98 -0.09
N MET A 71 9.53 13.16 0.51
CA MET A 71 9.78 14.40 -0.24
C MET A 71 11.07 14.38 -1.07
N HIS A 72 12.02 13.49 -0.77
CA HIS A 72 13.29 13.33 -1.47
C HIS A 72 13.25 12.20 -2.51
N GLY A 73 12.09 11.56 -2.73
CA GLY A 73 11.90 10.53 -3.74
C GLY A 73 11.73 9.13 -3.14
N PRO A 74 11.98 8.06 -3.93
CA PRO A 74 11.70 6.70 -3.49
C PRO A 74 12.49 6.29 -2.25
N VAL A 75 11.84 5.55 -1.35
CA VAL A 75 12.45 4.97 -0.13
C VAL A 75 12.42 3.43 -0.13
N GLY A 76 11.51 2.85 -0.89
CA GLY A 76 11.27 1.42 -0.91
C GLY A 76 9.99 1.06 -1.66
N THR A 77 9.57 -0.19 -1.50
CA THR A 77 8.37 -0.72 -2.15
C THR A 77 7.53 -1.49 -1.14
N SER A 78 6.21 -1.46 -1.29
CA SER A 78 5.28 -2.35 -0.59
C SER A 78 4.46 -3.19 -1.56
N SER A 79 4.09 -4.39 -1.11
CA SER A 79 3.23 -5.32 -1.81
C SER A 79 2.18 -5.86 -0.85
N GLN A 80 0.92 -5.92 -1.29
CA GLN A 80 -0.21 -6.43 -0.52
C GLN A 80 -1.00 -7.42 -1.39
N ILE A 81 -1.11 -8.68 -0.96
CA ILE A 81 -2.04 -9.64 -1.59
C ILE A 81 -3.45 -9.41 -1.05
N LEU A 82 -4.44 -9.50 -1.95
CA LEU A 82 -5.84 -9.21 -1.66
C LEU A 82 -6.70 -10.43 -1.94
N THR A 83 -7.76 -10.61 -1.16
CA THR A 83 -8.94 -11.29 -1.71
C THR A 83 -9.74 -10.29 -2.54
N VAL A 84 -10.45 -10.74 -3.57
CA VAL A 84 -11.41 -9.91 -4.33
C VAL A 84 -12.73 -10.66 -4.35
N ARG A 85 -13.76 -10.10 -3.73
CA ARG A 85 -15.05 -10.77 -3.54
C ARG A 85 -16.20 -9.82 -3.86
N PRO A 86 -17.32 -10.32 -4.43
CA PRO A 86 -18.57 -9.59 -4.38
C PRO A 86 -18.91 -9.27 -2.92
N ARG A 87 -19.50 -8.09 -2.72
CA ARG A 87 -19.93 -7.63 -1.42
C ARG A 87 -21.18 -8.37 -0.92
#